data_AF-A0A380MJ17-F1
#
_entry.id   AF-A0A380MJ17-F1
#
_cell.length_a   1.000
_cell.length_b   1.000
_cell.length_c   1.000
_cell.angle_alpha   90.00
_cell.angle_beta   90.00
_cell.angle_gamma   90.00
#
_symmetry.space_group_name_H-M   'P 1'
#
loop_
_entity.id
_entity.type
_entity.pdbx_description
1 polymer ?
#
loop_
_entity_poly.entity_id
_entity_poly.type
_entity_poly.pdbx_seq_one_letter_code
_entity_poly.pdbx_strand_id
1 'polypeptide(L)'
;MGRYLALARKVKHATGKPVIAVGMLDDPAVADHVLGVGDADLVAIGRGLLRDPYWVLNAQYQQNRSDGKEVQFVPRQYERGFA
;
A
#
# COMPACT_ATOMS: atom_id res chain seq x y z
N MET A 1 -10.41 -7.78 -4.74
CA MET A 1 -9.14 -8.00 -5.46
C MET A 1 -9.00 -6.97 -6.58
N GLY A 2 -7.88 -6.25 -6.68
CA GLY A 2 -7.70 -5.08 -7.56
C GLY A 2 -7.91 -5.39 -9.05
N ARG A 3 -8.52 -4.44 -9.78
CA ARG A 3 -9.02 -4.64 -11.16
C ARG A 3 -7.94 -5.11 -12.13
N TYR A 4 -6.71 -4.61 -11.98
CA TYR A 4 -5.61 -4.87 -12.93
C TYR A 4 -4.54 -5.82 -12.37
N LEU A 5 -4.74 -6.40 -11.18
CA LEU A 5 -3.74 -7.25 -10.52
C LEU A 5 -3.33 -8.46 -11.36
N ALA A 6 -4.30 -9.14 -11.97
CA ALA A 6 -4.03 -10.30 -12.82
C ALA A 6 -3.16 -9.95 -14.04
N LEU A 7 -3.29 -8.74 -14.58
CA LEU A 7 -2.46 -8.26 -15.68
C LEU A 7 -1.04 -7.95 -15.21
N ALA A 8 -0.89 -7.25 -14.08
CA ALA A 8 0.42 -6.96 -13.49
C ALA A 8 1.20 -8.25 -13.21
N ARG A 9 0.54 -9.25 -12.62
CA ARG A 9 1.10 -10.58 -12.38
C ARG A 9 1.58 -11.24 -13.68
N LYS A 10 0.75 -11.26 -14.73
CA LYS A 10 1.14 -11.82 -16.03
C LYS A 10 2.37 -11.14 -16.62
N VAL A 11 2.45 -9.81 -16.54
CA VAL A 11 3.61 -9.04 -17.02
C VAL A 11 4.86 -9.40 -16.23
N LYS A 12 4.76 -9.52 -14.90
CA LYS A 12 5.88 -9.93 -14.03
C LYS A 12 6.42 -11.30 -14.42
N HIS A 13 5.55 -12.31 -14.53
CA HIS A 13 5.95 -13.67 -14.91
C HIS A 13 6.53 -13.74 -16.34
N ALA A 14 5.96 -13.00 -17.28
CA ALA A 14 6.41 -13.02 -18.66
C ALA A 14 7.75 -12.30 -18.89
N THR A 15 8.05 -11.28 -18.09
CA THR A 15 9.24 -10.41 -18.32
C THR A 15 10.34 -10.60 -17.29
N GLY A 16 10.04 -11.14 -16.11
CA GLY A 16 10.95 -11.20 -14.97
C GLY A 16 11.35 -9.82 -14.42
N LYS A 17 10.70 -8.75 -14.85
CA LYS A 17 10.99 -7.37 -14.42
C LYS A 17 10.10 -6.95 -13.26
N PRO A 18 10.56 -6.03 -12.40
CA PRO A 18 9.71 -5.44 -11.37
C PRO A 18 8.47 -4.76 -11.96
N VAL A 19 7.32 -4.95 -11.33
CA VAL A 19 6.04 -4.36 -11.76
C VAL A 19 5.37 -3.57 -10.65
N ILE A 20 4.61 -2.55 -11.06
CA ILE A 20 3.76 -1.75 -10.18
C ILE A 20 2.30 -2.10 -10.47
N ALA A 21 1.57 -2.61 -9.47
CA ALA A 21 0.14 -2.89 -9.59
C ALA A 21 -0.70 -1.64 -9.25
N VAL A 22 -1.79 -1.41 -9.98
CA VAL A 22 -2.69 -0.27 -9.77
C VAL A 22 -4.15 -0.70 -9.90
N GLY A 23 -5.06 0.08 -9.28
CA GLY A 23 -6.50 0.01 -9.52
C GLY A 23 -7.29 -0.74 -8.45
N MET A 24 -8.03 0.04 -7.64
CA MET A 24 -8.81 -0.45 -6.48
C MET A 24 -7.94 -1.22 -5.47
N LEU A 25 -6.79 -0.63 -5.14
CA LEU A 25 -5.81 -1.15 -4.16
C LEU A 25 -5.65 -0.19 -2.97
N ASP A 26 -6.61 0.73 -2.77
CA ASP A 26 -6.64 1.70 -1.66
C ASP A 26 -7.07 1.11 -0.31
N ASP A 27 -7.27 -0.21 -0.25
CA ASP A 27 -7.36 -0.96 1.02
C ASP A 27 -5.95 -1.44 1.41
N PRO A 28 -5.40 -1.00 2.57
CA PRO A 28 -4.07 -1.39 3.02
C PRO A 28 -3.85 -2.90 3.14
N ALA A 29 -4.85 -3.66 3.57
CA ALA A 29 -4.72 -5.12 3.73
C ALA A 29 -4.61 -5.82 2.37
N VAL A 30 -5.32 -5.32 1.36
CA VAL A 30 -5.22 -5.82 -0.02
C VAL A 30 -3.87 -5.46 -0.62
N ALA A 31 -3.39 -4.23 -0.41
CA ALA A 31 -2.08 -3.79 -0.89
C ALA A 31 -0.94 -4.61 -0.29
N ASP A 32 -0.97 -4.84 1.03
CA ASP A 32 0.01 -5.64 1.74
C ASP A 32 0.00 -7.10 1.26
N HIS A 33 -1.19 -7.69 1.09
CA HIS A 33 -1.30 -9.05 0.55
C HIS A 33 -0.68 -9.18 -0.84
N VAL A 34 -0.92 -8.23 -1.75
CA VAL A 34 -0.35 -8.23 -3.12
C VAL A 34 1.18 -8.23 -3.10
N LEU A 35 1.78 -7.45 -2.18
CA LEU A 35 3.23 -7.42 -2.00
C LEU A 35 3.74 -8.71 -1.35
N GLY A 36 3.07 -9.17 -0.30
CA GLY A 36 3.45 -10.36 0.47
C GLY A 36 3.46 -11.65 -0.35
N VAL A 37 2.54 -11.81 -1.30
CA VAL A 37 2.52 -12.96 -2.23
C VAL A 37 3.45 -12.77 -3.45
N GLY A 38 4.05 -11.60 -3.62
CA GLY A 38 4.97 -11.28 -4.71
C GLY A 38 4.31 -11.01 -6.07
N ASP A 39 2.99 -10.83 -6.11
CA ASP A 39 2.23 -10.60 -7.35
C ASP A 39 2.59 -9.25 -8.00
N ALA A 40 3.10 -8.31 -7.20
CA ALA A 40 3.72 -7.06 -7.65
C ALA A 40 4.89 -6.68 -6.74
N ASP A 41 5.74 -5.76 -7.20
CA ASP A 41 6.88 -5.25 -6.43
C ASP A 41 6.54 -3.91 -5.75
N LEU A 42 5.56 -3.20 -6.31
CA LEU A 42 5.01 -1.97 -5.77
C LEU A 42 3.51 -1.91 -6.01
N VAL A 43 2.81 -1.13 -5.18
CA VAL A 43 1.39 -0.80 -5.34
C VAL A 43 1.25 0.71 -5.53
N ALA A 44 0.53 1.10 -6.59
CA ALA A 44 0.18 2.49 -6.84
C ALA A 44 -1.24 2.79 -6.37
N ILE A 45 -1.36 3.82 -5.53
CA ILE A 45 -2.63 4.35 -5.04
C ILE A 45 -2.96 5.62 -5.81
N GLY A 46 -4.13 5.64 -6.45
CA GLY A 46 -4.62 6.81 -7.18
C GLY A 46 -5.68 7.56 -6.37
N ARG A 47 -6.96 7.26 -6.67
CA ARG A 47 -8.12 7.91 -6.02
C ARG A 47 -8.15 7.79 -4.50
N GLY A 48 -7.52 6.78 -3.92
CA GLY A 48 -7.35 6.66 -2.47
C GLY A 48 -6.63 7.88 -1.88
N LEU A 49 -5.54 8.32 -2.51
CA LEU A 49 -4.77 9.50 -2.09
C LEU A 49 -5.52 10.82 -2.31
N LEU A 50 -6.45 10.86 -3.27
CA LEU A 50 -7.30 12.05 -3.46
C LEU A 50 -8.39 12.16 -2.39
N ARG A 51 -8.89 11.01 -1.91
CA ARG A 51 -9.88 10.95 -0.82
C ARG A 51 -9.23 11.21 0.54
N ASP A 52 -8.04 10.66 0.73
CA ASP A 52 -7.25 10.77 1.95
C ASP A 52 -5.78 11.03 1.60
N PRO A 53 -5.29 12.27 1.65
CA PRO A 53 -3.90 12.57 1.35
C PRO A 53 -2.92 11.98 2.38
N TYR A 54 -3.39 11.66 3.58
CA TYR A 54 -2.60 11.01 4.64
C TYR A 54 -2.78 9.49 4.67
N TRP A 55 -3.33 8.90 3.60
CA TRP A 55 -3.63 7.47 3.50
C TRP A 55 -2.50 6.58 4.01
N VAL A 56 -1.24 6.90 3.68
CA VAL A 56 -0.07 6.12 4.12
C VAL A 56 0.12 6.16 5.64
N LEU A 57 0.03 7.36 6.24
CA LEU A 57 0.15 7.51 7.70
C LEU A 57 -1.02 6.85 8.42
N ASN A 58 -2.23 7.00 7.90
CA ASN A 58 -3.44 6.38 8.46
C ASN A 58 -3.40 4.86 8.34
N ALA A 59 -2.93 4.32 7.21
CA ALA A 59 -2.74 2.89 7.00
C ALA A 59 -1.73 2.32 8.00
N GLN A 60 -0.56 2.97 8.13
CA GLN A 60 0.44 2.57 9.13
C GLN A 60 -0.10 2.66 10.55
N TYR A 61 -0.80 3.74 10.91
CA TYR A 61 -1.37 3.90 12.25
C TYR A 61 -2.36 2.78 12.60
N GLN A 62 -3.19 2.36 11.64
CA GLN A 62 -4.13 1.27 11.84
C GLN A 62 -3.43 -0.10 11.89
N GLN A 63 -2.49 -0.38 10.97
CA GLN A 63 -1.80 -1.67 10.88
C GLN A 63 -0.75 -1.85 11.98
N ASN A 64 0.14 -0.87 12.19
CA ASN A 64 1.25 -0.98 13.14
C ASN A 64 0.78 -1.00 14.60
N ARG A 65 -0.37 -0.39 14.91
CA ARG A 65 -0.98 -0.48 16.24
C ARG A 65 -1.35 -1.92 16.61
N SER A 66 -1.77 -2.73 15.63
CA SER A 66 -2.03 -4.16 15.83
C SER A 66 -0.74 -4.97 16.04
N ASP A 67 0.36 -4.54 15.43
CA ASP A 67 1.67 -5.21 15.48
C ASP A 67 2.62 -4.68 16.56
N GLY A 68 2.22 -3.65 17.32
CA GLY A 68 3.05 -3.00 18.34
C GLY A 68 4.24 -2.21 17.77
N LYS A 69 4.19 -1.82 16.49
CA LYS A 69 5.24 -1.02 15.83
C LYS A 69 4.86 0.46 15.84
N GLU A 70 5.86 1.33 15.84
CA GLU A 70 5.64 2.78 15.72
C GLU A 70 5.31 3.16 14.27
N VAL A 71 4.54 4.24 14.10
CA VAL A 71 4.31 4.85 12.79
C VAL A 71 5.56 5.60 12.36
N GLN A 72 6.02 5.37 11.14
CA GLN A 72 7.25 5.96 10.63
C GLN A 72 6.98 7.17 9.75
N PHE A 73 8.00 8.03 9.60
CA PHE A 73 7.97 9.21 8.72
C PHE A 73 6.84 10.20 9.04
N VAL A 74 6.43 10.27 10.32
CA VAL A 74 5.47 11.28 10.79
C VAL A 74 6.18 12.63 10.83
N PRO A 75 5.67 13.68 10.16
CA PRO A 75 6.21 15.04 10.30
C PRO A 75 6.15 15.49 11.75
N ARG A 76 7.19 16.21 12.24
CA ARG A 76 7.33 16.63 13.64
C ARG A 76 6.07 17.27 14.24
N GLN A 77 5.37 18.07 13.43
CA GLN A 77 4.15 18.78 13.83
C GLN A 77 2.96 17.84 14.13
N TYR A 78 2.98 16.59 13.63
CA TYR A 78 1.89 15.62 13.73
C TYR A 78 2.21 14.44 14.65
N GLU A 79 3.39 14.38 15.26
CA GLU A 79 3.81 13.29 16.16
C GLU A 79 2.74 12.97 17.21
N ARG A 80 2.18 13.99 17.87
CA ARG A 80 1.15 13.80 18.91
C ARG A 80 -0.16 13.19 18.41
N GLY A 81 -0.47 13.33 17.12
CA GLY A 81 -1.67 12.76 16.51
C GLY A 81 -1.52 11.29 16.09
N PHE A 82 -0.28 10.84 15.92
CA PHE A 82 0.08 9.49 15.48
C PHE A 82 0.90 8.72 16.52
N ALA A 83 0.94 9.22 17.75
CA ALA A 83 1.55 8.59 18.92
C ALA A 83 0.71 7.43 19.47
#